data_AF-A0A8C5P089-F1
#
_entry.id   AF-A0A8C5P089-F1
#
_cell.length_a   1.000
_cell.length_b   1.000
_cell.length_c   1.000
_cell.angle_alpha   90.00
_cell.angle_beta   90.00
_cell.angle_gamma   90.00
#
_symmetry.space_group_name_H-M   'P 1'
#
loop_
_entity.id
_entity.type
_entity.pdbx_description
1 polymer ?
#
loop_
_entity_poly.entity_id
_entity_poly.type
_entity_poly.pdbx_seq_one_letter_code
_entity_poly.pdbx_strand_id
1 'polypeptide(L)'
;MQVTAALMCMLITAAAFSSPVWAHPAVVPAPCCFVMSAKKIPTQRLGGYRKISNSKCPLQAVIFKTKLGKEICTDPKQKWVQDSMKHLDQKSKIPKP
;
A
#
# COMPACT_ATOMS: atom_id res chain seq x y z
N MET A 1 4.66 -41.51 -40.45
CA MET A 1 5.05 -40.10 -40.75
C MET A 1 3.85 -39.15 -40.83
N GLN A 2 2.68 -39.58 -41.33
CA GLN A 2 1.48 -38.71 -41.44
C GLN A 2 0.85 -38.32 -40.09
N VAL A 3 0.74 -39.27 -39.15
CA VAL A 3 0.11 -39.05 -37.83
C VAL A 3 0.88 -38.04 -36.98
N THR A 4 2.21 -38.07 -37.06
CA THR A 4 3.09 -37.15 -36.35
C THR A 4 2.94 -35.71 -36.86
N ALA A 5 2.77 -35.52 -38.17
CA ALA A 5 2.53 -34.21 -38.77
C ALA A 5 1.18 -33.62 -38.36
N ALA A 6 0.13 -34.46 -38.32
CA ALA A 6 -1.21 -34.01 -37.89
C ALA A 6 -1.23 -33.56 -36.42
N LEU A 7 -0.56 -34.31 -35.53
CA LEU A 7 -0.43 -33.95 -34.12
C LEU A 7 0.33 -32.62 -33.93
N MET A 8 1.42 -32.43 -34.67
CA MET A 8 2.20 -31.19 -34.65
C MET A 8 1.36 -29.99 -35.13
N CYS A 9 0.61 -30.14 -36.22
CA CYS A 9 -0.30 -29.09 -36.71
C CYS A 9 -1.35 -28.70 -35.67
N MET A 10 -1.98 -29.69 -35.02
CA MET A 10 -3.01 -29.43 -34.02
C MET A 10 -2.48 -28.65 -32.81
N LEU A 11 -1.27 -28.98 -32.35
CA LEU A 11 -0.60 -28.29 -31.25
C LEU A 11 -0.26 -26.83 -31.58
N ILE A 12 0.22 -26.57 -32.81
CA ILE A 12 0.57 -25.22 -33.26
C ILE A 12 -0.69 -24.34 -33.36
N THR A 13 -1.81 -24.89 -33.84
CA THR A 13 -3.07 -24.14 -33.90
C THR A 13 -3.57 -23.79 -32.50
N ALA A 14 -3.51 -24.72 -31.54
CA ALA A 14 -3.93 -24.43 -30.15
C ALA A 14 -3.11 -23.30 -29.49
N ALA A 15 -1.80 -23.25 -29.73
CA ALA A 15 -0.92 -22.21 -29.20
C ALA A 15 -1.12 -20.83 -29.87
N ALA A 16 -1.56 -20.79 -31.13
CA ALA A 16 -1.85 -19.55 -31.85
C ALA A 16 -3.18 -18.90 -31.40
N PHE A 17 -4.15 -19.70 -30.96
CA PHE A 17 -5.44 -19.20 -30.47
C PHE A 17 -5.43 -18.80 -28.99
N SER A 18 -4.40 -19.18 -28.23
CA SER A 18 -4.21 -18.66 -26.88
C SER A 18 -3.63 -17.25 -26.94
N SER A 19 -4.49 -16.24 -26.83
CA SER A 19 -4.06 -14.86 -26.59
C SER A 19 -3.24 -14.84 -25.28
N PRO A 20 -1.96 -14.41 -25.28
CA PRO A 20 -1.28 -14.14 -24.03
C PRO A 20 -2.01 -13.00 -23.34
N VAL A 21 -2.77 -13.29 -22.29
CA VAL A 21 -3.30 -12.25 -21.40
C VAL A 21 -2.09 -11.63 -20.70
N TRP A 22 -1.61 -10.51 -21.23
CA TRP A 22 -0.66 -9.68 -20.53
C TRP A 22 -1.36 -9.11 -19.30
N ALA A 23 -1.16 -9.78 -18.16
CA ALA A 23 -1.49 -9.24 -16.86
C ALA A 23 -0.62 -7.99 -16.64
N HIS A 24 -1.16 -6.82 -16.96
CA HIS A 24 -0.56 -5.56 -16.55
C HIS A 24 -0.57 -5.52 -15.02
N PRO A 25 0.52 -5.09 -14.36
CA PRO A 25 0.49 -4.86 -12.93
C PRO A 25 -0.67 -3.89 -12.65
N ALA A 26 -1.67 -4.33 -11.89
CA ALA A 26 -2.74 -3.44 -11.48
C ALA A 26 -2.10 -2.30 -10.68
N VAL A 27 -2.10 -1.09 -11.24
CA VAL A 27 -1.65 0.10 -10.53
C VAL A 27 -2.70 0.42 -9.49
N VAL A 28 -2.54 -0.13 -8.29
CA VAL A 28 -3.39 0.20 -7.14
C VAL A 28 -3.13 1.68 -6.80
N PRO A 29 -4.15 2.55 -6.88
CA PRO A 29 -3.97 3.95 -6.51
C PRO A 29 -3.52 4.03 -5.05
N ALA A 30 -2.45 4.78 -4.79
CA ALA A 30 -2.03 5.02 -3.41
C ALA A 30 -3.16 5.78 -2.68
N PRO A 31 -3.55 5.37 -1.46
CA PRO A 31 -4.61 6.03 -0.73
C PRO A 31 -4.19 7.46 -0.35
N CYS A 32 -4.98 8.45 -0.78
CA CYS A 32 -4.81 9.86 -0.41
C CYS A 32 -5.69 10.24 0.79
N CYS A 33 -5.25 11.23 1.55
CA CYS A 33 -6.05 11.86 2.59
C CYS A 33 -6.69 13.14 2.04
N PHE A 34 -8.01 13.24 2.15
CA PHE A 34 -8.75 14.46 1.79
C PHE A 34 -9.18 15.27 3.03
N VAL A 35 -9.26 14.62 4.19
CA VAL A 35 -9.65 15.24 5.46
C VAL A 35 -8.66 14.82 6.54
N MET A 36 -8.20 15.79 7.33
CA MET A 36 -7.29 15.56 8.47
C MET A 36 -8.08 15.56 9.77
N SER A 37 -7.75 14.62 10.66
CA SER A 37 -8.26 14.64 12.03
C SER A 37 -7.67 15.83 12.80
N ALA A 38 -8.54 16.70 13.29
CA ALA A 38 -8.17 17.77 14.22
C ALA A 38 -7.93 17.25 15.66
N LYS A 39 -8.51 16.09 16.00
CA LYS A 39 -8.40 15.53 17.35
C LYS A 39 -7.06 14.82 17.54
N LYS A 40 -6.37 15.17 18.63
CA LYS A 40 -5.18 14.46 19.10
C LYS A 40 -5.55 13.03 19.50
N ILE A 41 -4.80 12.07 18.97
CA ILE A 41 -4.94 10.67 19.32
C ILE A 41 -3.98 10.36 20.48
N PRO A 42 -4.43 9.72 21.57
CA PRO A 42 -3.54 9.29 22.63
C PRO A 42 -2.46 8.35 22.10
N THR A 43 -1.19 8.64 22.36
CA THR A 43 -0.04 7.90 21.81
C THR A 43 -0.09 6.40 22.16
N GLN A 44 -0.63 6.04 23.34
CA GLN A 44 -0.81 4.65 23.76
C GLN A 44 -1.75 3.84 22.84
N ARG A 45 -2.66 4.51 22.12
CA ARG A 45 -3.57 3.86 21.15
C ARG A 45 -2.94 3.68 19.77
N LEU A 46 -1.82 4.33 19.49
CA LEU A 46 -1.11 4.23 18.23
C LEU A 46 -0.33 2.92 18.15
N GLY A 47 -0.45 2.24 17.01
CA GLY A 47 0.30 1.03 16.68
C GLY A 47 1.47 1.32 15.72
N GLY A 48 1.31 2.30 14.83
CA GLY A 48 2.33 2.74 13.90
C GLY A 48 1.83 3.91 13.04
N TYR A 49 2.65 4.33 12.08
CA TYR A 49 2.28 5.39 11.15
C TYR A 49 2.94 5.19 9.78
N ARG A 50 2.38 5.85 8.76
CA ARG A 50 2.96 5.98 7.42
C ARG A 50 2.81 7.40 6.91
N LYS A 51 3.78 7.88 6.15
CA LYS A 51 3.72 9.19 5.48
C LYS A 51 3.14 9.03 4.08
N ILE A 52 2.26 9.94 3.69
CA ILE A 52 1.80 10.08 2.31
C ILE A 52 2.54 11.27 1.71
N SER A 53 3.46 10.95 0.79
CA SER A 53 4.22 11.94 0.02
C SER A 53 4.12 11.73 -1.49
N ASN A 54 3.09 10.99 -1.93
CA ASN A 54 2.85 10.78 -3.36
C ASN A 54 2.46 12.11 -4.02
N SER A 55 3.13 12.47 -5.12
CA SER A 55 2.83 13.67 -5.93
C SER A 55 1.41 13.67 -6.49
N LYS A 56 0.77 12.50 -6.59
CA LYS A 56 -0.63 12.36 -7.00
C LYS A 56 -1.64 12.79 -5.93
N CYS A 57 -1.23 12.95 -4.67
CA CYS A 57 -2.11 13.39 -3.60
C CYS A 57 -2.00 14.91 -3.38
N PRO A 58 -3.12 15.65 -3.30
CA PRO A 58 -3.09 17.10 -3.11
C PRO A 58 -2.57 17.51 -1.72
N LEU A 59 -2.74 16.64 -0.72
CA LEU A 59 -2.36 16.90 0.66
C LEU A 59 -1.26 15.93 1.12
N GLN A 60 -0.22 16.50 1.71
CA GLN A 60 0.78 15.74 2.49
C GLN A 60 0.15 15.34 3.83
N ALA A 61 0.24 14.07 4.19
CA ALA A 61 -0.46 13.53 5.35
C ALA A 61 0.38 12.50 6.11
N VAL A 62 0.11 12.38 7.40
CA VAL A 62 0.56 11.24 8.21
C VAL A 62 -0.67 10.41 8.53
N ILE A 63 -0.64 9.12 8.17
CA ILE A 63 -1.68 8.18 8.51
C ILE A 63 -1.22 7.39 9.72
N PHE A 64 -1.88 7.61 10.84
CA PHE A 64 -1.70 6.78 12.03
C PHE A 64 -2.55 5.53 11.93
N LYS A 65 -1.93 4.38 12.18
CA LYS A 65 -2.63 3.12 12.39
C LYS A 65 -2.74 2.87 13.88
N THR A 66 -3.97 2.78 14.39
CA THR A 66 -4.22 2.44 15.79
C THR A 66 -3.94 0.95 16.05
N LYS A 67 -3.78 0.56 17.31
CA LYS A 67 -3.65 -0.85 17.71
C LYS A 67 -4.86 -1.71 17.32
N LEU A 68 -6.03 -1.09 17.14
CA LEU A 68 -7.26 -1.72 16.65
C LEU A 68 -7.35 -1.75 15.12
N GLY A 69 -6.28 -1.36 14.40
CA GLY A 69 -6.23 -1.40 12.95
C GLY A 69 -6.84 -0.20 12.22
N LYS A 70 -7.53 0.72 12.92
CA LYS A 70 -8.09 1.94 12.31
C LYS A 70 -6.99 2.85 11.78
N GLU A 71 -7.12 3.29 10.53
CA GLU A 71 -6.26 4.31 9.92
C GLU A 71 -6.88 5.71 10.07
N ILE A 72 -6.06 6.69 10.43
CA ILE A 72 -6.49 8.07 10.68
C ILE A 72 -5.51 9.03 10.01
N CYS A 73 -6.01 9.82 9.06
CA CYS A 73 -5.28 10.91 8.42
C CYS A 73 -5.06 12.08 9.39
N THR A 74 -3.84 12.59 9.44
CA THR A 74 -3.45 13.71 10.31
C THR A 74 -2.49 14.64 9.60
N ASP A 75 -2.50 15.91 10.00
CA ASP A 75 -1.65 16.94 9.42
C ASP A 75 -0.22 16.85 9.99
N PRO A 76 0.82 16.63 9.16
CA PRO A 76 2.23 16.57 9.60
C PRO A 76 2.72 17.86 10.27
N LYS A 77 2.03 18.99 10.07
CA LYS A 77 2.39 20.29 10.66
C LYS A 77 2.00 20.40 12.13
N GLN A 78 1.13 19.53 12.63
CA GLN A 78 0.71 19.59 14.03
C GLN A 78 1.79 19.02 14.96
N LYS A 79 2.13 19.76 16.02
CA LYS A 79 3.18 19.38 16.98
C LYS A 79 2.96 17.99 17.59
N TRP A 80 1.73 17.67 17.99
CA TRP A 80 1.43 16.36 18.58
C TRP A 80 1.61 15.19 17.61
N VAL A 81 1.45 15.43 16.30
CA VAL A 81 1.68 14.43 15.24
C VAL A 81 3.17 14.13 15.17
N GLN A 82 4.01 15.16 15.15
CA GLN A 82 5.47 15.04 15.15
C GLN A 82 5.98 14.34 16.42
N ASP A 83 5.46 14.73 17.59
CA ASP A 83 5.81 14.10 18.87
C ASP A 83 5.42 12.60 18.89
N SER A 84 4.25 12.27 18.35
CA SER A 84 3.77 10.90 18.27
C SER A 84 4.60 10.04 17.32
N MET A 85 5.02 10.59 16.17
CA MET A 85 5.93 9.92 15.24
C MET A 85 7.26 9.63 15.93
N LYS A 86 7.86 10.62 16.60
CA LYS A 86 9.12 10.44 17.34
C LYS A 86 9.01 9.33 18.39
N HIS A 87 7.91 9.29 19.15
CA HIS A 87 7.67 8.23 20.12
C HIS A 87 7.58 6.85 19.45
N LEU A 88 6.87 6.72 18.32
CA LEU A 88 6.75 5.47 17.59
C LEU A 88 8.09 5.04 16.97
N ASP A 89 8.90 5.97 16.46
CA ASP A 89 10.23 5.70 15.94
C ASP A 89 11.17 5.18 17.03
N GLN A 90 11.12 5.78 18.24
CA GLN A 90 11.86 5.30 19.40
C GLN A 90 11.41 3.89 19.79
N LYS A 91 10.10 3.64 19.83
CA LYS A 91 9.55 2.33 20.15
C LYS A 91 9.93 1.26 19.12
N SER A 92 9.99 1.60 17.84
CA SER A 92 10.38 0.66 16.78
C SER A 92 11.86 0.27 16.85
N LYS A 93 12.71 1.12 17.45
CA LYS A 93 14.15 0.84 17.64
C LYS A 93 14.42 -0.07 18.84
N ILE A 94 13.48 -0.14 19.78
CA ILE A 94 13.59 -1.05 20.93
C ILE A 94 13.33 -2.46 20.40
N PRO A 95 14.29 -3.40 20.52
CA PRO A 95 14.08 -4.78 20.13
C PRO A 95 12.85 -5.34 20.85
N LYS A 96 11.97 -5.99 20.11
CA LYS A 96 10.84 -6.68 20.72
C LYS A 96 11.41 -7.88 21.49
N PRO A 97 11.16 -8.01 22.81
CA PRO A 97 11.60 -9.17 23.58
C PRO A 97 10.92 -10.46 23.08
#